data_AF-A0AAV5FS00-F1
#
_entry.id   AF-A0AAV5FS00-F1
#
_cell.length_a   1.000
_cell.length_b   1.000
_cell.length_c   1.000
_cell.angle_alpha   90.00
_cell.angle_beta   90.00
_cell.angle_gamma   90.00
#
_symmetry.space_group_name_H-M   'P 1'
#
loop_
_entity.id
_entity.type
_entity.pdbx_description
1 polymer ?
#
loop_
_entity_poly.entity_id
_entity_poly.type
_entity_poly.pdbx_seq_one_letter_code
_entity_poly.pdbx_strand_id
1 'polypeptide(L)'
;MKSFPVDRGHSVSLALFSDVSNSRELLDLMQSGKLEPEVAFLNASLVPDVFPVLAAAHKALLSKARESLTTRTMHSELVYNISGSKHITESLKRCGIADDTKYILAARFDASDEEMKEVEKLISGAEIDLAELETRANQAQILKHYKITPQELSISTLADAIVCRIAARDAL
;
A
#
# COMPACT_ATOMS: atom_id res chain seq x y z
N MET A 1 10.84 1.90 10.29
CA MET A 1 9.39 1.53 10.21
C MET A 1 8.57 1.99 11.43
N LYS A 2 7.34 2.47 11.22
CA LYS A 2 6.36 2.83 12.26
C LYS A 2 5.17 1.86 12.25
N SER A 3 4.82 1.31 13.41
CA SER A 3 3.71 0.35 13.56
C SER A 3 2.38 1.03 13.93
N PHE A 4 1.29 0.57 13.30
CA PHE A 4 -0.07 1.05 13.52
C PHE A 4 -0.99 -0.12 13.90
N PRO A 5 -1.77 -0.02 15.00
CA PRO A 5 -2.79 -1.02 15.30
C PRO A 5 -3.92 -0.94 14.27
N VAL A 6 -4.42 -2.10 13.83
CA VAL A 6 -5.48 -2.17 12.79
C VAL A 6 -6.75 -2.84 13.31
N ASP A 7 -6.69 -4.12 13.69
CA ASP A 7 -7.85 -4.85 14.24
C ASP A 7 -7.40 -5.99 15.15
N ARG A 8 -8.15 -6.28 16.22
CA ARG A 8 -8.04 -7.50 17.06
C ARG A 8 -6.61 -7.93 17.44
N GLY A 9 -5.73 -6.98 17.72
CA GLY A 9 -4.33 -7.24 18.10
C GLY A 9 -3.37 -7.38 16.92
N HIS A 10 -3.86 -7.26 15.68
CA HIS A 10 -3.03 -7.14 14.49
C HIS A 10 -2.57 -5.70 14.28
N SER A 11 -1.39 -5.57 13.70
CA SER A 11 -0.78 -4.29 13.34
C SER A 11 -0.22 -4.31 11.92
N VAL A 12 -0.05 -3.13 11.34
CA VAL A 12 0.70 -2.95 10.10
C VAL A 12 1.82 -1.95 10.34
N SER A 13 3.04 -2.36 9.99
CA SER A 13 4.24 -1.52 10.06
C SER A 13 4.51 -0.94 8.70
N LEU A 14 4.75 0.38 8.67
CA LEU A 14 4.95 1.16 7.45
C LEU A 14 6.33 1.83 7.46
N ALA A 15 7.02 1.85 6.33
CA ALA A 15 8.17 2.72 6.09
C ALA A 15 8.12 3.29 4.68
N LEU A 16 8.51 4.55 4.56
CA LEU A 16 8.47 5.30 3.32
C LEU A 16 9.88 5.58 2.85
N PHE A 17 10.14 5.32 1.57
CA PHE A 17 11.46 5.47 0.97
C PHE A 17 11.40 6.36 -0.27
N SER A 18 12.31 7.33 -0.34
CA SER A 18 12.60 8.08 -1.57
C SER A 18 13.89 7.61 -2.22
N ASP A 19 14.10 8.06 -3.46
CA ASP A 19 15.33 7.86 -4.22
C ASP A 19 15.76 6.39 -4.33
N VAL A 20 14.77 5.48 -4.39
CA VAL A 20 15.01 4.04 -4.44
C VAL A 20 15.71 3.66 -5.76
N SER A 21 16.82 2.93 -5.66
CA SER A 21 17.64 2.55 -6.81
C SER A 21 17.45 1.11 -7.27
N ASN A 22 16.91 0.23 -6.42
CA ASN A 22 16.80 -1.21 -6.66
C ASN A 22 15.35 -1.74 -6.85
N SER A 23 14.41 -0.88 -7.29
CA SER A 23 13.00 -1.24 -7.51
C SER A 23 12.78 -2.45 -8.43
N ARG A 24 13.63 -2.61 -9.45
CA ARG A 24 13.62 -3.78 -10.34
C ARG A 24 13.94 -5.09 -9.59
N GLU A 25 14.96 -5.07 -8.74
CA GLU A 25 15.34 -6.24 -7.94
C GLU A 25 14.24 -6.62 -6.95
N LEU A 26 13.63 -5.63 -6.30
CA LEU A 26 12.47 -5.83 -5.43
C LEU A 26 11.30 -6.47 -6.17
N LEU A 27 11.00 -5.99 -7.38
CA LEU A 27 9.94 -6.54 -8.22
C LEU A 27 10.23 -7.99 -8.62
N ASP A 28 11.48 -8.31 -8.98
CA ASP A 28 11.90 -9.67 -9.34
C ASP A 28 11.81 -10.63 -8.13
N LEU A 29 12.17 -10.18 -6.92
CA LEU A 29 12.01 -10.94 -5.68
C LEU A 29 10.54 -11.23 -5.36
N MET A 30 9.65 -10.24 -5.54
CA MET A 30 8.21 -10.41 -5.37
C MET A 30 7.64 -11.42 -6.37
N GLN A 31 7.97 -11.30 -7.65
CA GLN A 31 7.44 -12.16 -8.71
C GLN A 31 7.95 -13.60 -8.61
N SER A 32 9.20 -13.77 -8.15
CA SER A 32 9.78 -15.09 -7.91
C SER A 32 9.35 -15.74 -6.58
N GLY A 33 8.63 -15.00 -5.72
CA GLY A 33 8.17 -15.48 -4.42
C GLY A 33 9.30 -15.73 -3.42
N LYS A 34 10.45 -15.05 -3.60
CA LYS A 34 11.67 -15.21 -2.77
C LYS A 34 11.88 -14.06 -1.79
N LEU A 35 10.88 -13.19 -1.66
CA LEU A 35 10.93 -12.04 -0.77
C LEU A 35 10.73 -12.50 0.68
N GLU A 36 11.81 -12.50 1.46
CA GLU A 36 11.82 -12.90 2.86
C GLU A 36 12.56 -11.83 3.69
N PRO A 37 11.89 -11.17 4.65
CA PRO A 37 10.48 -11.32 5.02
C PRO A 37 9.52 -10.81 3.92
N GLU A 38 8.32 -11.40 3.85
CA GLU A 38 7.31 -10.97 2.88
C GLU A 38 6.83 -9.54 3.16
N VAL A 39 6.76 -8.67 2.17
CA VAL A 39 6.36 -7.27 2.38
C VAL A 39 5.57 -6.77 1.18
N ALA A 40 4.59 -5.91 1.44
CA ALA A 40 3.88 -5.19 0.40
C ALA A 40 4.66 -3.94 0.03
N PHE A 41 5.05 -3.80 -1.24
CA PHE A 41 5.59 -2.55 -1.77
C PHE A 41 4.53 -1.84 -2.59
N LEU A 42 4.16 -0.64 -2.15
CA LEU A 42 3.22 0.24 -2.83
C LEU A 42 3.97 1.36 -3.54
N ASN A 43 3.46 1.80 -4.69
CA ASN A 43 3.86 3.07 -5.27
C ASN A 43 3.31 4.21 -4.40
N ALA A 44 4.17 4.82 -3.59
CA ALA A 44 3.77 5.85 -2.63
C ALA A 44 3.22 7.11 -3.31
N SER A 45 3.49 7.31 -4.61
CA SER A 45 2.90 8.43 -5.38
C SER A 45 1.38 8.34 -5.51
N LEU A 46 0.79 7.16 -5.27
CA LEU A 46 -0.66 6.95 -5.28
C LEU A 46 -1.28 6.85 -3.88
N VAL A 47 -0.48 7.10 -2.84
CA VAL A 47 -0.89 7.01 -1.44
C VAL A 47 -0.79 8.40 -0.81
N PRO A 48 -1.90 9.14 -0.69
CA PRO A 48 -1.86 10.51 -0.17
C PRO A 48 -1.77 10.59 1.35
N ASP A 49 -2.10 9.51 2.06
CA ASP A 49 -2.13 9.47 3.52
C ASP A 49 -2.03 8.01 4.01
N VAL A 50 -1.72 7.83 5.30
CA VAL A 50 -1.69 6.53 5.96
C VAL A 50 -3.10 5.92 6.08
N PHE A 51 -4.15 6.72 6.24
CA PHE A 51 -5.52 6.25 6.49
C PHE A 51 -6.07 5.30 5.41
N PRO A 52 -5.95 5.58 4.09
CA PRO A 52 -6.28 4.62 3.03
C PRO A 52 -5.55 3.27 3.14
N VAL A 53 -4.28 3.29 3.56
CA VAL A 53 -3.48 2.08 3.74
C VAL A 53 -4.03 1.24 4.90
N LEU A 54 -4.36 1.89 6.02
CA LEU A 54 -4.96 1.22 7.17
C LEU A 54 -6.34 0.63 6.85
N ALA A 55 -7.16 1.35 6.07
CA ALA A 55 -8.45 0.82 5.60
C ALA A 55 -8.29 -0.41 4.70
N ALA A 56 -7.32 -0.38 3.78
CA ALA A 56 -6.97 -1.52 2.94
C ALA A 56 -6.41 -2.71 3.75
N ALA A 57 -5.58 -2.42 4.76
CA ALA A 57 -5.00 -3.41 5.68
C ALA A 57 -6.07 -4.09 6.52
N HIS A 58 -7.00 -3.31 7.10
CA HIS A 58 -8.15 -3.82 7.85
C HIS A 58 -8.98 -4.77 6.98
N LYS A 59 -9.26 -4.37 5.74
CA LYS A 59 -9.97 -5.22 4.79
C LYS A 59 -9.23 -6.51 4.46
N ALA A 60 -7.90 -6.46 4.31
CA ALA A 60 -7.07 -7.64 4.06
C ALA A 60 -7.10 -8.62 5.25
N LEU A 61 -7.03 -8.11 6.48
CA LEU A 61 -7.15 -8.90 7.71
C LEU A 61 -8.53 -9.58 7.81
N LEU A 62 -9.61 -8.85 7.50
CA LEU A 62 -10.96 -9.42 7.46
C LEU A 62 -11.09 -10.53 6.42
N SER A 63 -10.56 -10.32 5.21
CA SER A 63 -10.57 -11.34 4.16
C SER A 63 -9.76 -12.57 4.58
N LYS A 64 -8.60 -12.38 5.23
CA LYS A 64 -7.77 -13.46 5.77
C LYS A 64 -8.49 -14.26 6.86
N ALA A 65 -9.11 -13.59 7.82
CA ALA A 65 -9.86 -14.22 8.91
C ALA A 65 -11.07 -15.04 8.43
N ARG A 66 -11.61 -14.69 7.25
CA ARG A 66 -12.71 -15.40 6.59
C ARG A 66 -12.25 -16.42 5.54
N GLU A 67 -10.94 -16.66 5.41
CA GLU A 67 -10.36 -17.54 4.39
C GLU A 67 -10.80 -17.17 2.95
N SER A 68 -10.96 -15.87 2.70
CA SER A 68 -11.55 -15.30 1.48
C SER A 68 -10.63 -14.30 0.78
N LEU A 69 -9.32 -14.47 0.94
CA LEU A 69 -8.34 -13.67 0.19
C LEU A 69 -8.56 -13.85 -1.31
N THR A 70 -8.58 -12.73 -2.05
CA THR A 70 -8.66 -12.75 -3.50
C THR A 70 -7.29 -13.03 -4.13
N THR A 71 -6.25 -12.51 -3.49
CA THR A 71 -4.85 -12.66 -3.88
C THR A 71 -4.16 -13.78 -3.10
N ARG A 72 -2.91 -14.07 -3.44
CA ARG A 72 -2.16 -15.19 -2.85
C ARG A 72 -1.77 -14.94 -1.39
N THR A 73 -1.56 -13.69 -1.00
CA THR A 73 -1.01 -13.34 0.31
C THR A 73 -1.68 -12.11 0.88
N MET A 74 -1.60 -11.94 2.19
CA MET A 74 -2.17 -10.76 2.86
C MET A 74 -1.51 -9.45 2.41
N HIS A 75 -0.21 -9.49 2.09
CA HIS A 75 0.55 -8.35 1.57
C HIS A 75 0.10 -7.96 0.15
N SER A 76 -0.08 -8.94 -0.75
CA SER A 76 -0.65 -8.67 -2.08
C SER A 76 -2.12 -8.25 -2.01
N GLU A 77 -2.87 -8.73 -1.01
CA GLU A 77 -4.26 -8.32 -0.77
C GLU A 77 -4.35 -6.85 -0.35
N LEU A 78 -3.38 -6.35 0.43
CA LEU A 78 -3.30 -4.93 0.80
C LEU A 78 -3.13 -4.06 -0.46
N VAL A 79 -2.20 -4.40 -1.35
CA VAL A 79 -1.98 -3.68 -2.63
C VAL A 79 -3.20 -3.80 -3.54
N TYR A 80 -3.88 -4.94 -3.53
CA TYR A 80 -5.14 -5.10 -4.26
C TYR A 80 -6.26 -4.22 -3.67
N ASN A 81 -6.42 -4.20 -2.35
CA ASN A 81 -7.48 -3.47 -1.66
C ASN A 81 -7.35 -1.96 -1.82
N ILE A 82 -6.14 -1.40 -1.72
CA ILE A 82 -5.95 0.06 -1.82
C ILE A 82 -6.35 0.61 -3.20
N SER A 83 -6.31 -0.22 -4.25
CA SER A 83 -6.74 0.19 -5.59
C SER A 83 -8.23 0.52 -5.70
N GLY A 84 -9.07 0.03 -4.78
CA GLY A 84 -10.53 0.13 -4.88
C GLY A 84 -11.13 -0.57 -6.12
N SER A 85 -10.35 -1.39 -6.84
CA SER A 85 -10.74 -2.07 -8.09
C SER A 85 -10.89 -3.58 -7.86
N LYS A 86 -11.74 -4.22 -8.66
CA LYS A 86 -11.88 -5.70 -8.69
C LYS A 86 -10.89 -6.39 -9.64
N HIS A 87 -10.08 -5.63 -10.38
CA HIS A 87 -9.14 -6.17 -11.37
C HIS A 87 -7.75 -6.40 -10.77
N ILE A 88 -7.50 -7.60 -10.25
CA ILE A 88 -6.27 -7.97 -9.51
C ILE A 88 -4.99 -7.51 -10.23
N THR A 89 -4.78 -7.91 -11.49
CA THR A 89 -3.55 -7.61 -12.23
C THR A 89 -3.32 -6.10 -12.38
N GLU A 90 -4.38 -5.35 -12.69
CA GLU A 90 -4.28 -3.90 -12.87
C GLU A 90 -4.07 -3.19 -11.53
N SER A 91 -4.68 -3.69 -10.45
CA SER A 91 -4.46 -3.18 -9.09
C SER A 91 -2.99 -3.33 -8.66
N LEU A 92 -2.42 -4.52 -8.84
CA LEU A 92 -1.01 -4.78 -8.50
C LEU A 92 -0.06 -3.95 -9.36
N LYS A 93 -0.35 -3.82 -10.66
CA LYS A 93 0.49 -3.03 -11.59
C LYS A 93 0.45 -1.53 -11.30
N ARG A 94 -0.69 -0.99 -10.88
CA ARG A 94 -0.85 0.45 -10.63
C ARG A 94 -0.42 0.86 -9.23
N CYS A 95 -0.94 0.15 -8.21
CA CYS A 95 -0.75 0.50 -6.82
C CYS A 95 0.50 -0.16 -6.21
N GLY A 96 1.02 -1.22 -6.81
CA GLY A 96 2.32 -1.79 -6.50
C GLY A 96 3.46 -1.05 -7.20
N ILE A 97 4.69 -1.53 -7.00
CA ILE A 97 5.89 -0.97 -7.61
C ILE A 97 6.10 -1.48 -9.04
N ALA A 98 6.78 -0.64 -9.84
CA ALA A 98 7.35 -0.98 -11.14
C ALA A 98 8.89 -0.97 -11.09
N ASP A 99 9.53 -1.38 -12.17
CA ASP A 99 11.00 -1.49 -12.26
C ASP A 99 11.73 -0.14 -12.11
N ASP A 100 11.05 0.98 -12.33
CA ASP A 100 11.56 2.35 -12.23
C ASP A 100 11.05 3.13 -11.00
N THR A 101 10.27 2.50 -10.11
CA THR A 101 9.63 3.21 -8.98
C THR A 101 10.67 3.73 -7.99
N LYS A 102 10.70 5.05 -7.79
CA LYS A 102 11.64 5.73 -6.88
C LYS A 102 11.06 6.05 -5.51
N TYR A 103 9.75 6.00 -5.38
CA TYR A 103 9.03 6.39 -4.18
C TYR A 103 8.13 5.23 -3.73
N ILE A 104 8.56 4.54 -2.67
CA ILE A 104 7.98 3.27 -2.23
C ILE A 104 7.50 3.38 -0.81
N LEU A 105 6.28 2.90 -0.57
CA LEU A 105 5.78 2.63 0.77
C LEU A 105 5.83 1.12 1.01
N ALA A 106 6.65 0.70 1.96
CA ALA A 106 6.72 -0.68 2.43
C ALA A 106 5.71 -0.90 3.56
N ALA A 107 4.93 -1.97 3.49
CA ALA A 107 3.95 -2.35 4.50
C ALA A 107 4.06 -3.83 4.86
N ARG A 108 4.23 -4.14 6.14
CA ARG A 108 4.27 -5.52 6.66
C ARG A 108 3.32 -5.69 7.83
N PHE A 109 2.53 -6.76 7.81
CA PHE A 109 1.63 -7.09 8.91
C PHE A 109 2.39 -7.79 10.04
N ASP A 110 2.02 -7.47 11.28
CA ASP A 110 2.48 -8.16 12.50
C ASP A 110 4.01 -8.34 12.59
N ALA A 111 4.75 -7.35 12.08
CA ALA A 111 6.19 -7.40 11.98
C ALA A 111 6.88 -7.32 13.36
N SER A 112 7.87 -8.18 13.59
CA SER A 112 8.80 -8.01 14.72
C SER A 112 9.83 -6.91 14.44
N ASP A 113 10.52 -6.44 15.48
CA ASP A 113 11.59 -5.45 15.34
C ASP A 113 12.74 -5.95 14.44
N GLU A 114 13.03 -7.25 14.44
CA GLU A 114 14.01 -7.86 13.55
C GLU A 114 13.53 -7.83 12.10
N GLU A 115 12.28 -8.21 11.84
CA GLU A 115 11.72 -8.22 10.50
C GLU A 115 11.62 -6.81 9.91
N MET A 116 11.30 -5.80 10.72
CA MET A 116 11.31 -4.41 10.28
C MET A 116 12.70 -3.98 9.78
N LYS A 117 13.77 -4.36 10.51
CA LYS A 117 15.15 -4.09 10.11
C LYS A 117 15.56 -4.86 8.85
N GLU A 118 15.10 -6.09 8.69
CA GLU A 118 15.34 -6.85 7.46
C GLU A 118 14.64 -6.22 6.26
N VAL A 119 13.38 -5.76 6.41
CA VAL A 119 12.67 -5.02 5.35
C VAL A 119 13.43 -3.75 4.94
N GLU A 120 13.93 -2.98 5.91
CA GLU A 120 14.70 -1.77 5.63
C GLU A 120 15.97 -2.06 4.82
N LYS A 121 16.66 -3.19 5.10
CA LYS A 121 17.86 -3.60 4.35
C LYS A 121 17.59 -4.02 2.91
N LEU A 122 16.36 -4.45 2.59
CA LEU A 122 15.98 -4.83 1.22
C LEU A 122 15.94 -3.62 0.29
N ILE A 123 15.64 -2.43 0.79
CA ILE A 123 15.39 -1.25 -0.02
C ILE A 123 16.64 -0.37 -0.09
N SER A 124 17.19 -0.18 -1.28
CA SER A 124 18.30 0.75 -1.53
C SER A 124 17.76 2.15 -1.83
N GLY A 125 17.34 2.87 -0.80
CA GLY A 125 16.83 4.25 -0.87
C GLY A 125 16.93 4.97 0.49
N ALA A 126 16.47 6.21 0.56
CA ALA A 126 16.44 6.98 1.80
C ALA A 126 15.09 6.80 2.51
N GLU A 127 15.09 6.28 3.75
CA GLU A 127 13.88 6.30 4.58
C GLU A 127 13.55 7.75 4.97
N ILE A 128 12.29 8.13 4.78
CA ILE A 128 11.76 9.47 5.06
C ILE A 128 10.49 9.37 5.92
N ASP A 129 10.07 10.49 6.53
CA ASP A 129 8.90 10.52 7.39
C ASP A 129 7.61 10.26 6.60
N LEU A 130 6.69 9.47 7.16
CA LEU A 130 5.35 9.22 6.57
C LEU A 130 4.55 10.51 6.34
N ALA A 131 4.87 11.60 7.04
CA ALA A 131 4.30 12.93 6.78
C ALA A 131 4.60 13.46 5.37
N GLU A 132 5.60 12.94 4.67
CA GLU A 132 5.93 13.31 3.28
C GLU A 132 4.97 12.68 2.25
N LEU A 133 4.09 11.76 2.64
CA LEU A 133 3.12 11.11 1.75
C LEU A 133 2.27 12.14 0.99
N GLU A 134 1.63 13.05 1.72
CA GLU A 134 0.73 14.05 1.14
C GLU A 134 1.46 14.97 0.16
N THR A 135 2.64 15.46 0.56
CA THR A 135 3.45 16.42 -0.22
C THR A 135 3.94 15.84 -1.54
N ARG A 136 4.28 14.54 -1.56
CA ARG A 136 4.86 13.85 -2.72
C ARG A 136 3.85 13.03 -3.51
N ALA A 137 2.60 12.96 -3.05
CA ALA A 137 1.53 12.28 -3.76
C ALA A 137 1.25 12.93 -5.12
N ASN A 138 1.09 12.11 -6.15
CA ASN A 138 0.71 12.57 -7.48
C ASN A 138 -0.80 12.78 -7.53
N GLN A 139 -1.26 13.94 -7.05
CA GLN A 139 -2.68 14.25 -6.98
C GLN A 139 -3.40 14.06 -8.32
N ALA A 140 -2.81 14.51 -9.43
CA ALA A 140 -3.42 14.36 -10.76
C ALA A 140 -3.66 12.88 -11.14
N GLN A 141 -2.69 12.00 -10.86
CA GLN A 141 -2.86 10.57 -11.09
C GLN A 141 -3.87 9.94 -10.12
N ILE A 142 -3.87 10.33 -8.84
CA ILE A 142 -4.83 9.84 -7.84
C ILE A 142 -6.26 10.20 -8.26
N LEU A 143 -6.52 11.48 -8.57
CA LEU A 143 -7.84 11.94 -9.00
C LEU A 143 -8.34 11.19 -10.23
N LYS A 144 -7.46 10.99 -11.22
CA LYS A 144 -7.78 10.23 -12.44
C LYS A 144 -8.04 8.75 -12.15
N HIS A 145 -7.19 8.12 -11.35
CA HIS A 145 -7.25 6.70 -11.03
C HIS A 145 -8.54 6.35 -10.29
N TYR A 146 -8.80 7.09 -9.21
CA TYR A 146 -9.95 6.90 -8.35
C TYR A 146 -11.21 7.59 -8.88
N LYS A 147 -11.13 8.35 -9.98
CA LYS A 147 -12.26 9.12 -10.55
C LYS A 147 -12.87 10.05 -9.50
N ILE A 148 -12.02 10.76 -8.76
CA ILE A 148 -12.43 11.73 -7.73
C ILE A 148 -12.74 13.06 -8.41
N THR A 149 -13.94 13.60 -8.16
CA THR A 149 -14.39 14.84 -8.80
C THR A 149 -14.11 16.05 -7.90
N PRO A 150 -14.00 17.27 -8.47
CA PRO A 150 -13.90 18.49 -7.68
C PRO A 150 -15.07 18.69 -6.71
N GLN A 151 -16.28 18.26 -7.09
CA GLN A 151 -17.46 18.35 -6.23
C GLN A 151 -17.34 17.45 -5.00
N GLU A 152 -16.81 16.24 -5.16
CA GLU A 152 -16.54 15.35 -4.02
C GLU A 152 -15.54 15.98 -3.05
N LEU A 153 -14.44 16.55 -3.57
CA LEU A 153 -13.44 17.24 -2.75
C LEU A 153 -13.93 18.53 -2.08
N SER A 154 -15.11 19.05 -2.47
CA SER A 154 -15.71 20.18 -1.77
C SER A 154 -16.31 19.79 -0.42
N ILE A 155 -16.54 18.49 -0.19
CA ILE A 155 -17.18 17.96 1.02
C ILE A 155 -16.37 16.83 1.70
N SER A 156 -15.24 16.39 1.11
CA SER A 156 -14.38 15.34 1.66
C SER A 156 -12.90 15.58 1.34
N THR A 157 -12.02 14.80 1.96
CA THR A 157 -10.59 14.80 1.64
C THR A 157 -10.24 13.75 0.59
N LEU A 158 -9.04 13.85 0.02
CA LEU A 158 -8.52 12.85 -0.90
C LEU A 158 -8.42 11.46 -0.25
N ALA A 159 -8.03 11.42 1.02
CA ALA A 159 -7.95 10.19 1.81
C ALA A 159 -9.33 9.56 2.02
N ASP A 160 -10.33 10.34 2.44
CA ASP A 160 -11.71 9.86 2.65
C ASP A 160 -12.33 9.32 1.36
N ALA A 161 -12.09 10.02 0.25
CA ALA A 161 -12.53 9.61 -1.07
C ALA A 161 -11.96 8.23 -1.44
N ILE A 162 -10.66 8.00 -1.24
CA ILE A 162 -10.02 6.69 -1.50
C ILE A 162 -10.59 5.62 -0.57
N VAL A 163 -10.71 5.90 0.73
CA VAL A 163 -11.29 4.97 1.71
C VAL A 163 -12.72 4.57 1.33
N CYS A 164 -13.53 5.51 0.86
CA CYS A 164 -14.87 5.23 0.36
C CYS A 164 -14.85 4.18 -0.76
N ARG A 165 -13.92 4.28 -1.71
CA ARG A 165 -13.76 3.32 -2.81
C ARG A 165 -13.27 1.96 -2.34
N ILE A 166 -12.35 1.92 -1.37
CA ILE A 166 -11.88 0.68 -0.75
C ILE A 166 -13.06 -0.04 -0.05
N ALA A 167 -13.85 0.70 0.72
CA ALA A 167 -14.98 0.19 1.48
C ALA A 167 -16.14 -0.27 0.56
N ALA A 168 -16.51 0.56 -0.41
CA ALA A 168 -17.64 0.30 -1.30
C ALA A 168 -17.33 -0.67 -2.45
N ARG A 169 -16.06 -1.05 -2.68
CA ARG A 169 -15.63 -1.90 -3.80
C ARG A 169 -16.51 -3.12 -4.02
N ASP A 170 -16.90 -3.81 -2.95
CA ASP A 170 -17.62 -5.09 -3.07
C ASP A 170 -19.15 -4.90 -3.11
N ALA A 171 -19.65 -3.69 -2.85
CA ALA A 171 -21.07 -3.33 -2.91
C ALA A 171 -21.49 -2.73 -4.26
N LEU A 172 -20.54 -2.23 -5.05
CA LEU A 172 -20.71 -1.65 -6.40
C LEU A 172 -20.33 -2.67 -7.48
#